data_AF-A0A4Q5E6C9-F1
#
_entry.id   AF-A0A4Q5E6C9-F1
#
_cell.length_a   1.000
_cell.length_b   1.000
_cell.length_c   1.000
_cell.angle_alpha   90.00
_cell.angle_beta   90.00
_cell.angle_gamma   90.00
#
_symmetry.space_group_name_H-M   'P 1'
#
loop_
_entity.id
_entity.type
_entity.pdbx_description
1 polymer ?
#
loop_
_entity_poly.entity_id
_entity_poly.type
_entity_poly.pdbx_seq_one_letter_code
_entity_poly.pdbx_strand_id
1 'polypeptide(L)'
;MPKITLDEFCRQWVPGNWTTVMASRLENNVFNFATVAGDYARQQFQASFSAGGFCGRQWAPRTSRWGKKFTHPVMNDTGTLSKSIEKEAKRIDIVGRRSNNTRIFRKGAYYWIYTTEKSVPTKGKRGRKTDRYKNYAAVHNTDPKFGLYTVNQYSSRRPVHRPFIGFSPKIDEHIAAHFIDKIFEGFPQT
;
A
#
# COMPACT_ATOMS: atom_id res chain seq x y z
N MET A 1 -28.05 30.14 -9.51
CA MET A 1 -26.60 30.42 -9.51
C MET A 1 -26.37 31.74 -10.24
N PRO A 2 -25.68 32.72 -9.65
CA PRO A 2 -25.32 33.95 -10.35
C PRO A 2 -24.40 33.63 -11.54
N LYS A 3 -24.63 34.28 -12.69
CA LYS A 3 -23.80 34.12 -13.89
C LYS A 3 -22.51 34.93 -13.72
N ILE A 4 -21.36 34.27 -13.89
CA ILE A 4 -20.04 34.92 -13.91
C ILE A 4 -19.65 35.30 -15.33
N THR A 5 -18.81 36.33 -15.47
CA THR A 5 -18.18 36.73 -16.74
C THR A 5 -17.05 35.76 -17.12
N LEU A 6 -16.66 35.76 -18.39
CA LEU A 6 -15.52 34.97 -18.88
C LEU A 6 -14.22 35.33 -18.14
N ASP A 7 -14.01 36.62 -17.84
CA ASP A 7 -12.83 37.07 -17.11
C ASP A 7 -12.83 36.63 -15.65
N GLU A 8 -14.00 36.61 -15.00
CA GLU A 8 -14.14 36.07 -13.65
C GLU A 8 -13.89 34.56 -13.62
N PHE A 9 -14.37 33.82 -14.62
CA PHE A 9 -14.04 32.41 -14.79
C PHE A 9 -12.53 32.20 -15.00
N CYS A 10 -11.91 32.89 -15.95
CA CYS A 10 -10.47 32.77 -16.21
C CYS A 10 -9.61 33.13 -14.98
N ARG A 11 -9.99 34.15 -14.20
CA ARG A 11 -9.30 34.54 -12.96
C ARG A 11 -9.34 33.48 -11.87
N GLN A 12 -10.37 32.62 -11.85
CA GLN A 12 -10.43 31.50 -10.91
C GLN A 12 -9.37 30.42 -11.23
N TRP A 13 -8.98 30.27 -12.50
CA TRP A 13 -8.03 29.26 -12.97
C TRP A 13 -6.61 29.79 -13.14
N VAL A 14 -6.41 31.06 -13.47
CA VAL A 14 -5.08 31.63 -13.70
C VAL A 14 -4.93 32.89 -12.84
N PRO A 15 -4.32 32.80 -11.65
CA PRO A 15 -4.02 33.98 -10.85
C PRO A 15 -2.84 34.74 -11.47
N GLY A 16 -3.14 35.88 -12.10
CA GLY A 16 -2.13 36.74 -12.73
C GLY A 16 -1.60 36.16 -14.06
N ASN A 17 -0.30 36.32 -14.31
CA ASN A 17 0.33 35.92 -15.60
C ASN A 17 0.88 34.48 -15.60
N TRP A 18 0.65 33.71 -14.53
CA TRP A 18 1.30 32.41 -14.32
C TRP A 18 0.41 31.24 -14.76
N THR A 19 0.57 30.83 -16.02
CA THR A 19 -0.22 29.75 -16.64
C THR A 19 0.03 28.36 -16.04
N THR A 20 1.09 28.16 -15.25
CA THR A 20 1.48 26.85 -14.70
C THR A 20 0.93 26.56 -13.30
N VAL A 21 0.31 27.54 -12.62
CA VAL A 21 -0.08 27.42 -11.19
C VAL A 21 -1.03 26.25 -10.96
N MET A 22 -2.05 26.07 -11.81
CA MET A 22 -3.02 24.98 -11.66
C MET A 22 -2.42 23.62 -11.98
N ALA A 23 -1.54 23.53 -12.99
CA ALA A 23 -0.82 22.29 -13.27
C ALA A 23 0.04 21.87 -12.07
N SER A 24 0.81 22.81 -11.50
CA SER A 24 1.61 22.55 -10.30
C SER A 24 0.76 22.22 -9.07
N ARG A 25 -0.42 22.85 -8.93
CA ARG A 25 -1.37 22.53 -7.85
C ARG A 25 -1.92 21.12 -8.00
N LEU A 26 -2.37 20.73 -9.20
CA LEU A 26 -2.83 19.37 -9.48
C LEU A 26 -1.75 18.35 -9.16
N GLU A 27 -0.51 18.58 -9.62
CA GLU A 27 0.64 17.70 -9.35
C GLU A 27 0.88 17.53 -7.84
N ASN A 28 0.86 18.63 -7.09
CA ASN A 28 0.99 18.61 -5.63
C ASN A 28 -0.16 17.83 -4.96
N ASN A 29 -1.39 18.10 -5.38
CA ASN A 29 -2.58 17.49 -4.84
C ASN A 29 -2.63 15.98 -5.11
N VAL A 30 -2.25 15.54 -6.31
CA VAL A 30 -2.13 14.12 -6.65
C VAL A 30 -1.08 13.43 -5.77
N PHE A 31 0.05 14.08 -5.51
CA PHE A 31 1.06 13.56 -4.57
C PHE A 31 0.51 13.45 -3.13
N ASN A 32 -0.19 14.47 -2.67
CA ASN A 32 -0.80 14.48 -1.34
C ASN A 32 -1.87 13.39 -1.22
N PHE A 33 -2.73 13.24 -2.22
CA PHE A 33 -3.71 12.17 -2.33
C PHE A 33 -3.05 10.80 -2.21
N ALA A 34 -2.03 10.53 -3.04
CA ALA A 34 -1.33 9.24 -3.02
C ALA A 34 -0.69 8.96 -1.64
N THR A 35 -0.15 9.99 -0.99
CA THR A 35 0.44 9.90 0.34
C THR A 35 -0.61 9.57 1.40
N VAL A 36 -1.73 10.29 1.43
CA VAL A 36 -2.81 10.06 2.42
C VAL A 36 -3.48 8.70 2.21
N ALA A 37 -3.78 8.34 0.97
CA ALA A 37 -4.34 7.04 0.61
C ALA A 37 -3.41 5.89 1.02
N GLY A 38 -2.12 6.04 0.75
CA GLY A 38 -1.10 5.07 1.15
C GLY A 38 -0.94 4.95 2.67
N ASP A 39 -0.99 6.06 3.40
CA ASP A 39 -0.93 6.06 4.86
C ASP A 39 -2.13 5.35 5.48
N TYR A 40 -3.33 5.60 4.96
CA TYR A 40 -4.53 4.89 5.37
C TYR A 40 -4.39 3.38 5.14
N ALA A 41 -4.02 2.96 3.92
CA ALA A 41 -3.83 1.54 3.59
C ALA A 41 -2.80 0.87 4.54
N ARG A 42 -1.67 1.53 4.80
CA ARG A 42 -0.64 1.06 5.73
C ARG A 42 -1.18 0.86 7.15
N GLN A 43 -1.97 1.82 7.65
CA GLN A 43 -2.60 1.70 8.97
C GLN A 43 -3.56 0.51 9.03
N GLN A 44 -4.32 0.25 7.97
CA GLN A 44 -5.19 -0.95 7.90
C GLN A 44 -4.37 -2.25 7.92
N PHE A 45 -3.21 -2.28 7.27
CA PHE A 45 -2.32 -3.44 7.34
C PHE A 45 -1.76 -3.66 8.74
N GLN A 46 -1.39 -2.59 9.46
CA GLN A 46 -0.96 -2.68 10.86
C GLN A 46 -2.11 -3.12 11.78
N ALA A 47 -3.30 -2.56 11.59
CA ALA A 47 -4.50 -2.90 12.36
C ALA A 47 -4.95 -4.35 12.16
N SER A 48 -4.59 -5.00 11.04
CA SER A 48 -4.91 -6.40 10.82
C SER A 48 -4.37 -7.34 11.91
N PHE A 49 -3.24 -6.97 12.54
CA PHE A 49 -2.61 -7.77 13.60
C PHE A 49 -3.37 -7.74 14.92
N SER A 50 -3.94 -6.59 15.28
CA SER A 50 -4.81 -6.49 16.47
C SER A 50 -6.20 -7.04 16.18
N ALA A 51 -6.71 -6.85 14.96
CA ALA A 51 -7.99 -7.40 14.52
C ALA A 51 -7.98 -8.92 14.30
N GLY A 52 -6.80 -9.54 14.28
CA GLY A 52 -6.64 -10.98 14.03
C GLY A 52 -7.01 -11.40 12.61
N GLY A 53 -7.01 -10.48 11.66
CA GLY A 53 -7.53 -10.68 10.32
C GLY A 53 -7.43 -9.44 9.44
N PHE A 54 -7.55 -9.63 8.14
CA PHE A 54 -7.48 -8.53 7.16
C PHE A 54 -8.75 -8.47 6.34
N CYS A 55 -9.30 -7.27 6.17
CA CYS A 55 -10.46 -6.99 5.31
C CYS A 55 -11.67 -7.89 5.55
N GLY A 56 -12.01 -8.09 6.83
CA GLY A 56 -13.17 -8.89 7.24
C GLY A 56 -12.93 -10.40 7.24
N ARG A 57 -11.73 -10.88 6.90
CA ARG A 57 -11.36 -12.29 7.01
C ARG A 57 -10.45 -12.50 8.22
N GLN A 58 -10.99 -13.18 9.23
CA GLN A 58 -10.24 -13.62 10.40
C GLN A 58 -9.19 -14.66 10.00
N TRP A 59 -8.00 -14.57 10.58
CA TRP A 59 -6.94 -15.54 10.37
C TRP A 59 -7.27 -16.85 11.05
N ALA A 60 -7.26 -17.93 10.28
CA ALA A 60 -7.47 -19.26 10.82
C ALA A 60 -6.43 -19.59 11.92
N PRO A 61 -6.81 -20.26 13.03
CA PRO A 61 -5.88 -20.71 14.04
C PRO A 61 -4.72 -21.55 13.48
N ARG A 62 -3.59 -21.58 14.19
CA ARG A 62 -2.45 -22.43 13.80
C ARG A 62 -2.77 -23.89 14.13
N THR A 63 -2.73 -24.76 13.13
CA THR A 63 -3.00 -26.21 13.30
C THR A 63 -1.75 -27.08 13.37
N SER A 64 -0.56 -26.54 13.06
CA SER A 64 0.66 -27.33 13.02
C SER A 64 1.15 -27.74 14.42
N ARG A 65 1.74 -28.93 14.54
CA ARG A 65 2.37 -29.43 15.78
C ARG A 65 3.42 -28.45 16.33
N TRP A 66 4.11 -27.74 15.44
CA TRP A 66 5.06 -26.69 15.80
C TRP A 66 4.40 -25.40 16.28
N GLY A 67 3.21 -25.07 15.77
CA GLY A 67 2.42 -23.94 16.25
C GLY A 67 1.92 -24.13 17.68
N LYS A 68 1.61 -25.37 18.08
CA LYS A 68 1.19 -25.69 19.47
C LYS A 68 2.30 -25.44 20.52
N LYS A 69 3.58 -25.41 20.10
CA LYS A 69 4.73 -25.18 20.99
C LYS A 69 4.95 -23.69 21.34
N PHE A 70 4.35 -22.77 20.58
CA PHE A 70 4.49 -21.33 20.79
C PHE A 70 3.11 -20.74 21.10
N THR A 71 2.94 -20.19 22.30
CA THR A 71 1.65 -19.68 22.82
C THR A 71 1.27 -18.33 22.23
N HIS A 72 1.05 -18.30 20.91
CA HIS A 72 0.44 -17.17 20.23
C HIS A 72 -0.78 -17.68 19.44
N PRO A 73 -2.01 -17.24 19.78
CA PRO A 73 -3.25 -17.86 19.27
C PRO A 73 -3.44 -17.70 17.75
N VAL A 74 -2.86 -16.66 17.16
CA VAL A 74 -3.01 -16.32 15.73
C VAL A 74 -1.66 -15.85 15.15
N MET A 75 -1.58 -15.33 13.91
CA MET A 75 -0.35 -14.89 13.22
C MET A 75 0.41 -13.73 13.91
N ASN A 76 0.26 -13.54 15.21
CA ASN A 76 0.94 -12.52 15.96
C ASN A 76 1.94 -13.19 16.91
N ASP A 77 3.13 -13.50 16.39
CA ASP A 77 4.18 -14.19 17.14
C ASP A 77 4.80 -13.24 18.18
N THR A 78 5.52 -12.20 17.73
CA THR A 78 6.24 -11.26 18.60
C THR A 78 5.86 -9.79 18.34
N GLY A 79 4.93 -9.55 17.41
CA GLY A 79 4.67 -8.21 16.87
C GLY A 79 5.81 -7.62 16.03
N THR A 80 6.87 -8.38 15.73
CA THR A 80 8.00 -7.88 14.93
C THR A 80 7.54 -7.46 13.53
N LEU A 81 6.70 -8.27 12.89
CA LEU A 81 6.18 -8.00 11.55
C LEU A 81 5.25 -6.78 11.51
N SER A 82 4.38 -6.60 12.51
CA SER A 82 3.47 -5.45 12.55
C SER A 82 4.22 -4.14 12.79
N LYS A 83 5.28 -4.18 13.62
CA LYS A 83 6.15 -3.04 13.92
C LYS A 83 7.12 -2.69 12.79
N SER A 84 7.35 -3.59 11.84
CA SER A 84 8.30 -3.39 10.74
C SER A 84 7.62 -3.03 9.41
N ILE A 85 6.32 -2.72 9.42
CA ILE A 85 5.64 -2.19 8.23
C ILE A 85 6.05 -0.74 8.04
N GLU A 86 6.88 -0.51 7.05
CA GLU A 86 7.46 0.77 6.69
C GLU A 86 6.79 1.36 5.44
N LYS A 87 7.06 2.64 5.19
CA LYS A 87 6.58 3.37 4.02
C LYS A 87 7.68 4.16 3.34
N GLU A 88 7.51 4.38 2.04
CA GLU A 88 8.25 5.38 1.29
C GLU A 88 7.32 6.10 0.33
N ALA A 89 7.22 7.43 0.47
CA ALA A 89 6.47 8.29 -0.44
C ALA A 89 7.44 9.15 -1.23
N LYS A 90 7.32 9.19 -2.56
CA LYS A 90 8.16 10.07 -3.39
C LYS A 90 7.41 10.53 -4.64
N ARG A 91 7.83 11.69 -5.12
CA ARG A 91 7.44 12.20 -6.42
C ARG A 91 8.26 11.55 -7.52
N ILE A 92 7.59 11.25 -8.62
CA ILE A 92 8.21 10.86 -9.87
C ILE A 92 8.23 12.10 -10.74
N ASP A 93 9.42 12.55 -11.09
CA ASP A 93 9.61 13.63 -12.04
C ASP A 93 10.59 13.15 -13.10
N ILE A 94 10.04 12.62 -14.19
CA ILE A 94 10.84 12.14 -15.32
C ILE A 94 10.76 13.21 -16.41
N VAL A 95 11.89 13.87 -16.62
CA VAL A 95 12.11 14.82 -17.70
C VAL A 95 13.30 14.34 -18.52
N GLY A 96 13.14 14.25 -19.84
CA GLY A 96 14.23 13.81 -20.71
C GLY A 96 13.79 13.52 -22.14
N ARG A 97 14.53 12.66 -22.82
CA ARG A 97 14.21 12.16 -24.17
C ARG A 97 14.29 10.65 -24.22
N ARG A 98 13.43 10.03 -25.04
CA ARG A 98 13.49 8.59 -25.37
C ARG A 98 14.64 8.34 -26.34
N SER A 99 14.98 7.06 -26.56
CA SER A 99 15.95 6.65 -27.58
C SER A 99 15.61 7.12 -29.00
N ASN A 100 14.32 7.29 -29.31
CA ASN A 100 13.84 7.88 -30.58
C ASN A 100 13.77 9.42 -30.54
N ASN A 101 14.49 10.07 -29.62
CA ASN A 101 14.58 11.52 -29.44
C ASN A 101 13.27 12.25 -29.08
N THR A 102 12.15 11.52 -28.87
CA THR A 102 10.89 12.12 -28.42
C THR A 102 10.97 12.58 -26.97
N ARG A 103 10.30 13.69 -26.64
CA ARG A 103 10.30 14.26 -25.28
C ARG A 103 9.59 13.32 -24.30
N ILE A 104 10.20 13.11 -23.13
CA ILE A 104 9.58 12.47 -21.98
C ILE A 104 9.28 13.56 -20.96
N PHE A 105 8.02 13.63 -20.57
CA PHE A 105 7.57 14.39 -19.42
C PHE A 105 6.55 13.53 -18.67
N ARG A 106 6.91 13.05 -17.49
CA ARG A 106 6.02 12.28 -16.62
C ARG A 106 6.18 12.75 -15.19
N LYS A 107 5.15 13.39 -14.69
CA LYS A 107 4.95 13.70 -13.27
C LYS A 107 4.09 12.61 -12.65
N GLY A 108 4.37 12.26 -11.41
CA GLY A 108 3.60 11.26 -10.69
C GLY A 108 3.99 11.15 -9.23
N ALA A 109 3.37 10.21 -8.54
CA ALA A 109 3.64 9.90 -7.15
C ALA A 109 3.74 8.39 -6.98
N TYR A 110 4.66 7.95 -6.14
CA TYR A 110 4.66 6.58 -5.62
C TYR A 110 4.50 6.59 -4.12
N TYR A 111 3.85 5.54 -3.62
CA TYR A 111 3.81 5.22 -2.21
C TYR A 111 4.04 3.71 -2.06
N TRP A 112 5.21 3.36 -1.52
CA TRP A 112 5.60 1.99 -1.27
C TRP A 112 5.28 1.64 0.18
N ILE A 113 4.73 0.45 0.36
CA ILE A 113 4.58 -0.17 1.67
C ILE A 113 5.35 -1.47 1.61
N TYR A 114 6.27 -1.64 2.55
CA TYR A 114 7.12 -2.81 2.61
C TYR A 114 7.40 -3.16 4.05
N THR A 115 7.97 -4.34 4.26
CA THR A 115 8.27 -4.83 5.59
C THR A 115 9.76 -5.08 5.75
N THR A 116 10.33 -4.64 6.88
CA THR A 116 11.76 -4.71 7.18
C THR A 116 12.11 -5.77 8.23
N GLU A 117 11.16 -6.64 8.59
CA GLU A 117 11.36 -7.70 9.57
C GLU A 117 12.47 -8.65 9.13
N LYS A 118 13.36 -8.94 10.07
CA LYS A 118 14.38 -9.96 9.91
C LYS A 118 14.02 -11.16 10.77
N SER A 119 13.97 -12.34 10.16
CA SER A 119 13.85 -13.60 10.90
C SER A 119 15.13 -13.84 11.72
N VAL A 120 15.07 -13.64 13.03
CA VAL A 120 16.16 -13.95 13.97
C VAL A 120 16.01 -15.36 14.57
N PRO A 121 17.10 -16.12 14.77
CA PRO A 121 17.04 -17.42 15.43
C PRO A 121 16.46 -17.28 16.84
N THR A 122 15.40 -18.03 17.12
CA THR A 122 14.83 -18.15 18.47
C THR A 122 14.95 -19.59 18.92
N LYS A 123 15.45 -19.82 20.14
CA LYS A 123 15.57 -21.16 20.72
C LYS A 123 14.22 -21.88 20.64
N GLY A 124 14.23 -23.06 20.02
CA GLY A 124 13.05 -23.91 19.83
C GLY A 124 12.21 -23.63 18.57
N LYS A 125 12.40 -22.51 17.86
CA LYS A 125 11.75 -22.22 16.57
C LYS A 125 12.56 -22.85 15.42
N ARG A 126 11.89 -23.38 14.40
CA ARG A 126 12.57 -23.98 13.24
C ARG A 126 13.03 -22.89 12.26
N GLY A 127 14.29 -22.99 11.85
CA GLY A 127 14.83 -22.33 10.66
C GLY A 127 15.58 -21.01 10.91
N ARG A 128 16.88 -21.02 10.63
CA ARG A 128 17.65 -19.82 10.26
C ARG A 128 17.48 -19.67 8.75
N LYS A 129 16.84 -18.60 8.26
CA LYS A 129 17.05 -18.22 6.85
C LYS A 129 18.42 -17.57 6.76
N THR A 130 19.42 -18.34 6.35
CA THR A 130 20.80 -17.89 6.09
C THR A 130 20.91 -17.06 4.82
N ASP A 131 19.98 -17.26 3.88
CA ASP A 131 20.02 -16.74 2.52
C ASP A 131 19.42 -15.32 2.38
N ARG A 132 19.50 -14.75 1.16
CA ARG A 132 19.16 -13.38 0.76
C ARG A 132 17.73 -12.94 1.14
N TYR A 133 16.77 -13.87 1.25
CA TYR A 133 15.35 -13.57 1.49
C TYR A 133 14.89 -13.88 2.92
N LYS A 134 15.29 -13.02 3.88
CA LYS A 134 15.07 -13.17 5.33
C LYS A 134 13.68 -12.74 5.84
N ASN A 135 12.82 -12.26 4.96
CA ASN A 135 11.54 -11.63 5.30
C ASN A 135 10.40 -12.68 5.33
N TYR A 136 9.41 -12.45 6.20
CA TYR A 136 8.29 -13.32 6.55
C TYR A 136 7.09 -13.15 5.58
N ALA A 137 7.01 -12.01 4.89
CA ALA A 137 5.80 -11.52 4.23
C ALA A 137 5.37 -12.20 2.92
N ALA A 138 6.29 -12.79 2.12
CA ALA A 138 5.99 -13.15 0.73
C ALA A 138 4.98 -14.30 0.55
N VAL A 139 4.83 -15.15 1.56
CA VAL A 139 4.11 -16.43 1.49
C VAL A 139 2.60 -16.26 1.71
N HIS A 140 2.16 -15.15 2.31
CA HIS A 140 0.81 -15.00 2.85
C HIS A 140 -0.07 -13.95 2.15
N ASN A 141 0.42 -13.30 1.10
CA ASN A 141 -0.31 -12.24 0.38
C ASN A 141 -0.48 -12.53 -1.13
N THR A 142 -0.12 -13.73 -1.59
CA THR A 142 -0.28 -14.13 -3.00
C THR A 142 -1.75 -14.38 -3.30
N ASP A 143 -2.29 -13.77 -4.36
CA ASP A 143 -3.65 -14.03 -4.82
C ASP A 143 -3.82 -15.53 -5.13
N PRO A 144 -4.80 -16.22 -4.49
CA PRO A 144 -5.00 -17.65 -4.66
C PRO A 144 -5.15 -18.12 -6.12
N LYS A 145 -5.60 -17.24 -7.04
CA LYS A 145 -5.78 -17.57 -8.45
C LYS A 145 -4.48 -17.90 -9.18
N PHE A 146 -3.33 -17.41 -8.69
CA PHE A 146 -2.03 -17.67 -9.31
C PHE A 146 -1.44 -19.05 -8.98
N GLY A 147 -2.24 -19.95 -8.39
CA GLY A 147 -1.82 -21.33 -8.13
C GLY A 147 -0.81 -21.37 -6.98
N LEU A 148 -1.30 -21.31 -5.74
CA LEU A 148 -0.49 -21.35 -4.52
C LEU A 148 0.51 -22.51 -4.56
N TYR A 149 1.78 -22.28 -4.21
CA TYR A 149 2.75 -23.35 -3.95
C TYR A 149 2.18 -24.37 -2.95
N THR A 150 2.61 -25.63 -3.04
CA THR A 150 2.26 -26.64 -2.04
C THR A 150 3.10 -26.46 -0.78
N VAL A 151 2.61 -26.93 0.36
CA VAL A 151 3.31 -26.77 1.65
C VAL A 151 4.72 -27.38 1.67
N ASN A 152 4.99 -28.33 0.78
CA ASN A 152 6.32 -28.84 0.43
C ASN A 152 6.24 -29.60 -0.92
N GLN A 153 7.40 -29.96 -1.47
CA GLN A 153 7.51 -30.66 -2.76
C GLN A 153 6.88 -32.07 -2.80
N TYR A 154 6.53 -32.65 -1.65
CA TYR A 154 5.97 -34.00 -1.52
C TYR A 154 4.49 -34.01 -1.12
N SER A 155 3.83 -32.86 -1.15
CA SER A 155 2.45 -32.72 -0.69
C SER A 155 1.64 -31.98 -1.73
N SER A 156 0.40 -32.42 -1.97
CA SER A 156 -0.60 -31.66 -2.73
C SER A 156 -1.32 -30.62 -1.85
N ARG A 157 -1.08 -30.62 -0.53
CA ARG A 157 -1.77 -29.75 0.42
C ARG A 157 -1.36 -28.30 0.20
N ARG A 158 -2.36 -27.42 0.13
CA ARG A 158 -2.17 -25.97 0.02
C ARG A 158 -1.92 -25.33 1.40
N PRO A 159 -1.12 -24.25 1.47
CA PRO A 159 -0.95 -23.47 2.69
C PRO A 159 -2.26 -22.74 3.05
N VAL A 160 -2.54 -22.61 4.35
CA VAL A 160 -3.68 -21.82 4.82
C VAL A 160 -3.34 -20.35 4.72
N HIS A 161 -4.12 -19.60 3.94
CA HIS A 161 -3.90 -18.19 3.66
C HIS A 161 -4.29 -17.32 4.86
N ARG A 162 -3.45 -16.33 5.18
CA ARG A 162 -3.61 -15.42 6.31
C ARG A 162 -3.04 -14.06 5.89
N PRO A 163 -3.74 -13.33 5.00
CA PRO A 163 -3.24 -12.07 4.47
C PRO A 163 -3.29 -11.02 5.57
N PHE A 164 -2.27 -10.18 5.63
CA PHE A 164 -2.23 -9.01 6.51
C PHE A 164 -2.07 -7.70 5.71
N ILE A 165 -1.71 -7.83 4.43
CA ILE A 165 -1.57 -6.76 3.45
C ILE A 165 -2.09 -7.26 2.10
N GLY A 166 -2.62 -6.38 1.28
CA GLY A 166 -3.07 -6.72 -0.07
C GLY A 166 -4.16 -5.78 -0.56
N PHE A 167 -4.69 -6.08 -1.76
CA PHE A 167 -5.81 -5.36 -2.34
C PHE A 167 -7.09 -5.59 -1.54
N SER A 168 -7.86 -4.52 -1.34
CA SER A 168 -9.08 -4.56 -0.57
C SER A 168 -10.10 -3.57 -1.10
N PRO A 169 -11.27 -4.05 -1.57
CA PRO A 169 -12.37 -3.18 -1.95
C PRO A 169 -12.77 -2.22 -0.83
N LYS A 170 -12.72 -2.63 0.44
CA LYS A 170 -13.06 -1.75 1.58
C LYS A 170 -12.09 -0.59 1.74
N ILE A 171 -10.80 -0.83 1.49
CA ILE A 171 -9.79 0.23 1.53
C ILE A 171 -9.99 1.17 0.34
N ASP A 172 -10.23 0.61 -0.84
CA ASP A 172 -10.44 1.37 -2.08
C ASP A 172 -11.70 2.25 -1.98
N GLU A 173 -12.81 1.70 -1.47
CA GLU A 173 -14.06 2.42 -1.21
C GLU A 173 -13.87 3.57 -0.22
N HIS A 174 -13.11 3.36 0.86
CA HIS A 174 -12.81 4.42 1.82
C HIS A 174 -11.95 5.52 1.20
N ILE A 175 -10.92 5.15 0.43
CA ILE A 175 -10.08 6.11 -0.28
C ILE A 175 -10.92 6.93 -1.27
N ALA A 176 -11.82 6.26 -2.00
CA ALA A 176 -12.70 6.90 -2.96
C ALA A 176 -13.64 7.91 -2.28
N ALA A 177 -14.27 7.51 -1.17
CA ALA A 177 -15.23 8.34 -0.46
C ALA A 177 -14.62 9.52 0.30
N HIS A 178 -13.36 9.44 0.74
CA HIS A 178 -12.79 10.43 1.67
C HIS A 178 -11.58 11.20 1.13
N PHE A 179 -10.87 10.67 0.13
CA PHE A 179 -9.59 11.27 -0.30
C PHE A 179 -9.60 11.78 -1.74
N ILE A 180 -10.51 11.35 -2.61
CA ILE A 180 -10.54 11.81 -4.02
C ILE A 180 -10.62 13.33 -4.12
N ASP A 181 -11.43 13.97 -3.27
CA ASP A 181 -11.60 15.44 -3.27
C ASP A 181 -10.29 16.19 -3.03
N LYS A 182 -9.30 15.57 -2.35
CA LYS A 182 -7.98 16.17 -2.14
C LYS A 182 -7.23 16.44 -3.44
N ILE A 183 -7.55 15.72 -4.52
CA ILE A 183 -6.95 15.95 -5.85
C ILE A 183 -7.35 17.34 -6.37
N PHE A 184 -8.59 17.77 -6.10
CA PHE A 184 -9.17 19.01 -6.61
C PHE A 184 -9.19 20.13 -5.57
N GLU A 185 -8.49 19.96 -4.45
CA GLU A 185 -8.43 20.98 -3.40
C GLU A 185 -7.82 22.28 -3.95
N GLY A 186 -8.55 23.39 -3.77
CA GLY A 186 -8.15 24.69 -4.27
C GLY A 186 -8.27 24.86 -5.78
N PHE A 187 -8.99 23.97 -6.47
CA PHE A 187 -9.53 24.21 -7.80
C PHE A 187 -10.90 24.91 -7.69
N PRO A 188 -11.31 25.65 -8.74
CA PRO A 188 -12.64 26.25 -8.78
C PRO A 188 -13.73 25.18 -8.65
N GLN A 189 -14.67 25.39 -7.74
CA GLN A 189 -15.82 24.49 -7.53
C GLN A 189 -17.05 25.08 -8.22
N THR A 190 -17.86 24.19 -8.81
CA THR A 190 -19.13 24.53 -9.49
C THR A 190 -20.29 24.68 -8.51
#